data_AF-A0A2E5E110-F1
#
_entry.id   AF-A0A2E5E110-F1
#
_cell.length_a   1.000
_cell.length_b   1.000
_cell.length_c   1.000
_cell.angle_alpha   90.00
_cell.angle_beta   90.00
_cell.angle_gamma   90.00
#
_symmetry.space_group_name_H-M   'P 1'
#
loop_
_entity.id
_entity.type
_entity.pdbx_description
1 polymer ?
#
loop_
_entity_poly.entity_id
_entity_poly.type
_entity_poly.pdbx_seq_one_letter_code
_entity_poly.pdbx_strand_id
1 'polypeptide(L)'
;MPRRPRRGDELVPNTQARKKQIRQDENRRARNRWRKRIIKTQVDTFLEAIQSEDVPAAEAAFKECQKQYDRISTTSTMHRNKAARCKSRLSRRLRDLKQKA
;
A
#
# COMPACT_ATOMS: atom_id res chain seq x y z
N MET A 1 -26.78 38.94 -0.59
CA MET A 1 -26.04 37.73 -0.18
C MET A 1 -26.20 36.66 -1.24
N PRO A 2 -25.13 36.08 -1.82
CA PRO A 2 -25.26 34.98 -2.77
C PRO A 2 -25.81 33.73 -2.05
N ARG A 3 -26.82 33.09 -2.66
CA ARG A 3 -27.53 31.92 -2.09
C ARG A 3 -26.58 30.72 -2.01
N ARG A 4 -26.60 29.99 -0.88
CA ARG A 4 -25.84 28.73 -0.72
C ARG A 4 -26.27 27.71 -1.81
N PRO A 5 -25.33 26.99 -2.45
CA PRO A 5 -25.67 25.95 -3.41
C PRO A 5 -26.47 24.81 -2.74
N ARG A 6 -27.40 24.21 -3.49
CA ARG A 6 -28.23 23.08 -3.03
C ARG A 6 -27.40 21.79 -3.07
N ARG A 7 -27.59 20.91 -2.08
CA ARG A 7 -26.97 19.57 -2.03
C ARG A 7 -27.35 18.78 -3.29
N GLY A 8 -26.46 18.76 -4.28
CA GLY A 8 -26.66 18.12 -5.59
C GLY A 8 -25.88 18.76 -6.73
N ASP A 9 -25.55 20.07 -6.65
CA ASP A 9 -24.90 20.82 -7.74
C ASP A 9 -23.36 20.75 -7.75
N GLU A 10 -22.71 20.16 -6.75
CA GLU A 10 -21.27 20.38 -6.50
C GLU A 10 -20.30 19.39 -7.20
N LEU A 11 -20.78 18.52 -8.09
CA LEU A 11 -19.92 17.51 -8.72
C LEU A 11 -19.93 17.49 -10.26
N VAL A 12 -20.34 18.57 -10.89
CA VAL A 12 -20.05 18.79 -12.31
C VAL A 12 -18.67 19.44 -12.45
N PRO A 13 -17.71 18.84 -13.18
CA PRO A 13 -16.48 19.52 -13.52
C PRO A 13 -16.83 20.72 -14.40
N ASN A 14 -16.82 21.92 -13.84
CA ASN A 14 -17.13 23.17 -14.55
C ASN A 14 -16.15 23.51 -15.69
N THR A 15 -15.05 22.75 -15.84
CA THR A 15 -14.00 23.00 -16.83
C THR A 15 -13.51 21.69 -17.46
N GLN A 16 -13.26 21.69 -18.77
CA GLN A 16 -12.76 20.52 -19.52
C GLN A 16 -11.49 19.91 -18.93
N ALA A 17 -10.59 20.75 -18.38
CA ALA A 17 -9.37 20.30 -17.69
C ALA A 17 -9.68 19.41 -16.46
N ARG A 18 -10.72 19.73 -15.70
CA ARG A 18 -11.12 18.98 -14.51
C ARG A 18 -11.72 17.62 -14.86
N LYS A 19 -12.53 17.55 -15.93
CA LYS A 19 -13.05 16.29 -16.47
C LYS A 19 -11.93 15.32 -16.89
N LYS A 20 -10.85 15.86 -17.48
CA LYS A 20 -9.65 15.09 -17.81
C LYS A 20 -8.92 14.58 -16.56
N GLN A 21 -8.75 15.43 -15.54
CA GLN A 21 -8.11 15.03 -14.27
C GLN A 21 -8.86 13.87 -13.59
N ILE A 22 -10.19 13.95 -13.51
CA ILE A 22 -11.02 12.89 -12.89
C ILE A 22 -10.78 11.54 -13.56
N ARG A 23 -10.81 11.47 -14.90
CA ARG A 23 -10.54 10.24 -15.66
C ARG A 23 -9.13 9.70 -15.40
N GLN A 24 -8.13 10.58 -15.34
CA GLN A 24 -6.75 10.18 -15.05
C GLN A 24 -6.60 9.68 -13.62
N ASP A 25 -7.27 10.31 -12.67
CA ASP A 25 -7.23 9.98 -11.25
C ASP A 25 -7.91 8.64 -10.97
N GLU A 26 -9.01 8.31 -11.64
CA GLU A 26 -9.64 6.98 -11.57
C GLU A 26 -8.65 5.88 -11.97
N ASN A 27 -7.98 6.05 -13.12
CA ASN A 27 -6.99 5.10 -13.63
C ASN A 27 -5.76 4.98 -12.71
N ARG A 28 -5.31 6.09 -12.13
CA ARG A 28 -4.22 6.10 -11.13
C ARG A 28 -4.66 5.42 -9.83
N ARG A 29 -5.88 5.69 -9.38
CA ARG A 29 -6.47 5.12 -8.16
C ARG A 29 -6.64 3.61 -8.27
N ALA A 30 -7.12 3.10 -9.40
CA ALA A 30 -7.25 1.66 -9.64
C ALA A 30 -5.89 0.94 -9.56
N ARG A 31 -4.87 1.44 -10.27
CA ARG A 31 -3.51 0.88 -10.24
C ARG A 31 -2.88 0.94 -8.85
N ASN A 32 -3.00 2.08 -8.17
CA ASN A 32 -2.48 2.25 -6.81
C ASN A 32 -3.20 1.34 -5.80
N ARG A 33 -4.50 1.11 -5.97
CA ARG A 33 -5.28 0.19 -5.13
C ARG A 33 -4.80 -1.25 -5.32
N TRP A 34 -4.60 -1.70 -6.55
CA TRP A 34 -4.09 -3.04 -6.85
C TRP A 34 -2.70 -3.27 -6.24
N ARG A 35 -1.75 -2.34 -6.44
CA ARG A 35 -0.41 -2.42 -5.84
C ARG A 35 -0.45 -2.49 -4.31
N LYS A 36 -1.30 -1.68 -3.67
CA LYS A 36 -1.48 -1.72 -2.21
C LYS A 36 -2.08 -3.05 -1.73
N ARG A 37 -3.01 -3.65 -2.49
CA ARG A 37 -3.58 -4.96 -2.18
C ARG A 37 -2.51 -6.06 -2.20
N ILE A 38 -1.63 -6.08 -3.22
CA ILE A 38 -0.54 -7.06 -3.28
C ILE A 38 0.34 -7.00 -2.03
N ILE A 39 0.77 -5.79 -1.63
CA ILE A 39 1.56 -5.62 -0.41
C ILE A 39 0.80 -6.13 0.80
N LYS A 40 -0.50 -5.82 0.91
CA LYS A 40 -1.32 -6.27 2.02
C LYS A 40 -1.35 -7.80 2.10
N THR A 41 -1.69 -8.48 1.00
CA THR A 41 -1.76 -9.94 0.96
C THR A 41 -0.44 -10.61 1.40
N GLN A 42 0.69 -10.08 0.94
CA GLN A 42 2.01 -10.59 1.32
C GLN A 42 2.37 -10.34 2.79
N VAL A 43 1.91 -9.21 3.34
CA VAL A 43 2.06 -8.95 4.78
C VAL A 43 1.16 -9.86 5.60
N ASP A 44 -0.05 -10.14 5.13
CA ASP A 44 -0.99 -11.04 5.81
C ASP A 44 -0.42 -12.48 5.85
N THR A 45 0.15 -12.99 4.74
CA THR A 45 0.82 -14.31 4.75
C THR A 45 2.03 -14.36 5.68
N PHE A 46 2.81 -13.29 5.77
CA PHE A 46 3.90 -13.19 6.74
C PHE A 46 3.40 -13.18 8.19
N LEU A 47 2.28 -12.51 8.46
CA LEU A 47 1.66 -12.49 9.79
C LEU A 47 1.12 -13.88 10.20
N GLU A 48 0.54 -14.62 9.26
CA GLU A 48 0.12 -16.01 9.47
C GLU A 48 1.32 -16.91 9.79
N ALA A 49 2.43 -16.79 9.05
CA ALA A 49 3.66 -17.54 9.33
C ALA A 49 4.28 -17.20 10.70
N ILE A 50 4.15 -15.95 11.16
CA ILE A 50 4.55 -15.55 12.51
C ILE A 50 3.67 -16.26 13.55
N GLN A 51 2.36 -16.33 13.32
CA GLN A 51 1.42 -16.96 14.26
C GLN A 51 1.63 -18.47 14.36
N SER A 52 2.03 -19.12 13.26
CA SER A 52 2.35 -20.55 13.25
C SER A 52 3.76 -20.88 13.77
N GLU A 53 4.53 -19.88 14.20
CA GLU A 53 5.90 -20.00 14.74
C GLU A 53 6.90 -20.72 13.78
N ASP A 54 6.62 -20.72 12.48
CA ASP A 54 7.45 -21.37 11.46
C ASP A 54 8.54 -20.40 10.98
N VAL A 55 9.75 -20.56 11.52
CA VAL A 55 10.93 -19.72 11.21
C VAL A 55 11.33 -19.79 9.72
N PRO A 56 11.51 -20.96 9.08
CA PRO A 56 11.88 -21.01 7.66
C PRO A 56 10.79 -20.43 6.74
N ALA A 57 9.51 -20.68 7.02
CA ALA A 57 8.42 -20.08 6.22
C ALA A 57 8.37 -18.55 6.37
N ALA A 58 8.58 -18.03 7.59
CA ALA A 58 8.62 -16.60 7.85
C ALA A 58 9.78 -15.90 7.12
N GLU A 59 10.95 -16.54 7.00
CA GLU A 59 12.08 -16.00 6.23
C GLU A 59 11.81 -15.94 4.72
N ALA A 60 11.20 -16.98 4.16
CA ALA A 60 10.82 -17.01 2.75
C ALA A 60 9.80 -15.90 2.43
N ALA A 61 8.73 -15.82 3.23
CA ALA A 61 7.69 -14.79 3.09
C ALA A 61 8.27 -13.37 3.26
N PHE A 62 9.25 -13.19 4.16
CA PHE A 62 9.92 -11.91 4.35
C PHE A 62 10.73 -11.48 3.12
N LYS A 63 11.46 -12.39 2.46
CA LYS A 63 12.20 -12.11 1.22
C LYS A 63 11.25 -11.68 0.10
N GLU A 64 10.11 -12.35 -0.04
CA GLU A 64 9.07 -11.98 -1.02
C GLU A 64 8.48 -10.60 -0.72
N CYS A 65 8.16 -10.33 0.55
CA CYS A 65 7.70 -9.01 0.99
C CYS A 65 8.69 -7.91 0.61
N GLN A 66 9.99 -8.09 0.93
CA GLN A 66 11.03 -7.12 0.60
C GLN A 66 11.07 -6.79 -0.89
N LYS A 67 11.06 -7.82 -1.73
CA LYS A 67 11.06 -7.68 -3.20
C LYS A 67 9.87 -6.86 -3.70
N GLN A 68 8.68 -7.10 -3.15
CA GLN A 68 7.48 -6.34 -3.54
C GLN A 68 7.52 -4.88 -3.06
N TYR A 69 8.00 -4.63 -1.85
CA TYR A 69 8.16 -3.27 -1.34
C TYR A 69 9.11 -2.45 -2.21
N ASP A 70 10.25 -3.02 -2.59
CA ASP A 70 11.25 -2.32 -3.38
C ASP A 70 10.77 -2.05 -4.81
N ARG A 71 10.10 -3.02 -5.44
CA ARG A 71 9.46 -2.84 -6.74
C ARG A 71 8.38 -1.75 -6.73
N ILE A 72 7.59 -1.65 -5.67
CA ILE A 72 6.52 -0.64 -5.59
C ILE A 72 7.09 0.73 -5.21
N SER A 73 8.20 0.78 -4.49
CA SER A 73 8.87 2.02 -4.07
C SER A 73 9.43 2.86 -5.22
N THR A 74 9.76 2.21 -6.35
CA THR A 74 10.20 2.92 -7.57
C THR A 74 9.05 3.60 -8.30
N THR A 75 7.80 3.25 -7.97
CA THR A 75 6.60 3.84 -8.55
C THR A 75 6.01 4.93 -7.64
N SER A 76 5.19 5.82 -8.22
CA SER A 76 4.51 6.90 -7.47
C SER A 76 3.48 6.42 -6.43
N THR A 77 3.33 5.11 -6.24
CA THR A 77 2.41 4.54 -5.25
C THR A 77 2.92 4.64 -3.82
N MET A 78 4.24 4.50 -3.59
CA MET A 78 4.84 4.50 -2.26
C MET A 78 6.20 5.19 -2.28
N HIS A 79 6.43 6.09 -1.31
CA HIS A 79 7.73 6.74 -1.15
C HIS A 79 8.78 5.76 -0.58
N ARG A 80 10.04 5.90 -1.02
CA ARG A 80 11.19 5.08 -0.57
C ARG A 80 11.30 4.96 0.96
N ASN A 81 11.14 6.07 1.69
CA ASN A 81 11.22 6.06 3.15
C ASN A 81 10.07 5.30 3.81
N LYS A 82 8.89 5.25 3.18
CA LYS A 82 7.76 4.46 3.67
C LYS A 82 8.04 2.97 3.49
N ALA A 83 8.57 2.57 2.33
CA ALA A 83 9.01 1.19 2.09
C ALA A 83 10.10 0.78 3.09
N ALA A 84 11.14 1.61 3.30
CA ALA A 84 12.20 1.36 4.27
C ALA A 84 11.68 1.17 5.70
N ARG A 85 10.74 2.03 6.14
CA ARG A 85 10.10 1.92 7.46
C ARG A 85 9.31 0.62 7.61
N CYS A 86 8.57 0.20 6.57
CA CYS A 86 7.84 -1.06 6.58
C CYS A 86 8.81 -2.25 6.65
N LYS A 87 9.88 -2.26 5.84
CA LYS A 87 10.92 -3.30 5.88
C LYS A 87 11.55 -3.44 7.27
N SER A 88 11.93 -2.33 7.89
CA SER A 88 12.51 -2.31 9.24
C SER A 88 11.56 -2.85 10.31
N ARG A 89 10.25 -2.58 10.20
CA ARG A 89 9.24 -3.13 11.13
C ARG A 89 9.09 -4.63 10.98
N LEU A 90 9.07 -5.14 9.75
CA LEU A 90 8.96 -6.57 9.48
C LEU A 90 10.23 -7.33 9.91
N SER A 91 11.40 -6.75 9.68
CA SER A 91 12.68 -7.34 10.11
C SER A 91 12.78 -7.44 11.63
N ARG A 92 12.28 -6.42 12.35
CA ARG A 92 12.23 -6.43 13.81
C ARG A 92 11.37 -7.59 14.32
N ARG A 93 10.18 -7.79 13.75
CA ARG A 93 9.29 -8.92 14.13
C ARG A 93 9.93 -10.28 13.89
N LEU A 94 10.61 -10.46 12.75
CA LEU A 94 11.32 -11.70 12.45
C LEU A 94 12.50 -11.92 13.41
N ARG A 95 13.22 -10.86 13.78
CA ARG A 95 14.29 -10.93 14.79
C ARG A 95 13.74 -11.29 16.17
N ASP A 96 12.62 -10.68 16.57
CA ASP A 96 11.99 -10.94 17.87
C ASP A 96 11.54 -12.42 17.97
N LEU A 97 11.02 -13.01 16.88
CA LEU A 97 10.73 -14.45 16.82
C LEU A 97 11.99 -15.30 16.99
N LYS A 98 13.05 -14.99 16.23
CA LYS A 98 14.33 -15.71 16.32
C LYS A 98 15.01 -15.62 17.68
N GLN A 99 14.74 -14.57 18.44
CA GLN A 99 15.31 -14.35 19.77
C GLN A 99 14.45 -14.97 20.88
N LYS A 100 13.20 -15.33 20.57
CA LYS A 100 12.28 -16.00 21.49
C LYS A 100 12.36 -17.53 21.37
N ALA A 101 12.73 -18.04 20.19
CA ALA A 101 13.21 -19.41 19.99
C ALA A 101 14.61 -19.59 20.58
#